data_AF-A0A136PMD4-F1
#
_entry.id   AF-A0A136PMD4-F1
#
_cell.length_a   1.000
_cell.length_b   1.000
_cell.length_c   1.000
_cell.angle_alpha   90.00
_cell.angle_beta   90.00
_cell.angle_gamma   90.00
#
_symmetry.space_group_name_H-M   'P 1'
#
loop_
_entity.id
_entity.type
_entity.pdbx_description
1 polymer ?
#
loop_
_entity_poly.entity_id
_entity_poly.type
_entity_poly.pdbx_seq_one_letter_code
_entity_poly.pdbx_strand_id
1 'polypeptide(L)'
;MPGDPPVPITVWPVPAPQQSESMSTAMGVRLVHNLTHPCDLVVDLTVGPQLARAVIAARRRSHLHPARLFGWGPEPAALIVAGWPPDDTSPRGFFARCRTGLVPGGCVAVLLPHGDVTLPVDVVIAAKRAGLAYLQHIVAAGQAPRRGQRTQLDIHTDVLILTRSATDPGGGDG
;
A
#
# COMPACT_ATOMS: atom_id res chain seq x y z
N MET A 1 -5.17 -19.90 -22.51
CA MET A 1 -3.80 -19.66 -22.03
C MET A 1 -3.83 -19.65 -20.52
N PRO A 2 -3.22 -20.64 -19.82
CA PRO A 2 -3.04 -20.55 -18.38
C PRO A 2 -1.89 -19.58 -18.13
N GLY A 3 -2.19 -18.36 -17.69
CA GLY A 3 -1.22 -17.26 -17.74
C GLY A 3 -1.62 -16.07 -16.89
N ASP A 4 -1.84 -16.30 -15.61
CA ASP A 4 -1.51 -15.33 -14.56
C ASP A 4 -1.36 -16.15 -13.28
N PRO A 5 -0.15 -16.33 -12.71
CA PRO A 5 -0.05 -16.98 -11.41
C PRO A 5 -0.91 -16.19 -10.42
N PRO A 6 -1.65 -16.87 -9.51
CA PRO A 6 -2.49 -16.17 -8.54
C PRO A 6 -1.60 -15.21 -7.74
N VAL A 7 -2.04 -13.96 -7.60
CA VAL A 7 -1.31 -12.97 -6.81
C VAL A 7 -1.13 -13.51 -5.39
N PRO A 8 0.11 -13.54 -4.86
CA PRO A 8 0.36 -14.12 -3.55
C PRO A 8 -0.45 -13.41 -2.46
N ILE A 9 -1.12 -14.21 -1.63
CA ILE A 9 -1.78 -13.74 -0.42
C ILE A 9 -0.88 -14.07 0.77
N THR A 10 -0.53 -13.07 1.56
CA THR A 10 0.32 -13.22 2.75
C THR A 10 -0.41 -12.74 3.99
N VAL A 11 -0.38 -13.53 5.07
CA VAL A 11 -1.03 -13.14 6.34
C VAL A 11 -0.02 -12.45 7.24
N TRP A 12 -0.37 -11.26 7.74
CA TRP A 12 0.44 -10.50 8.68
C TRP A 12 -0.24 -10.49 10.06
N PRO A 13 0.29 -11.21 11.06
CA PRO A 13 -0.21 -11.12 12.43
C PRO A 13 0.22 -9.78 13.03
N VAL A 14 -0.70 -8.81 13.07
CA VAL A 14 -0.48 -7.48 13.63
C VAL A 14 -1.74 -7.02 14.36
N PRO A 15 -1.65 -6.15 15.38
CA PRO A 15 -2.84 -5.61 16.01
C PRO A 15 -3.71 -4.83 15.02
N ALA A 16 -5.02 -4.82 15.26
CA ALA A 16 -5.94 -3.94 14.56
C ALA A 16 -5.59 -2.44 14.79
N PRO A 17 -5.87 -1.56 13.82
CA PRO A 17 -5.74 -0.12 14.02
C PRO A 17 -6.68 0.37 15.13
N GLN A 18 -6.35 1.50 15.77
CA GLN A 18 -7.31 2.16 16.65
C GLN A 18 -8.43 2.78 15.80
N GLN A 19 -9.55 3.11 16.45
CA GLN A 19 -10.67 3.76 15.76
C GLN A 19 -10.19 5.06 15.10
N SER A 20 -10.54 5.26 13.82
CA SER A 20 -10.12 6.37 12.93
C SER A 20 -8.70 6.32 12.36
N GLU A 21 -7.85 5.36 12.77
CA GLU A 21 -6.50 5.21 12.20
C GLU A 21 -6.53 4.26 11.00
N SER A 22 -5.67 4.49 10.01
CA SER A 22 -5.57 3.60 8.85
C SER A 22 -4.82 2.31 9.14
N MET A 23 -3.90 2.30 10.12
CA MET A 23 -3.06 1.13 10.41
C MET A 23 -2.58 1.11 11.87
N SER A 24 -2.13 -0.06 12.34
CA SER A 24 -1.39 -0.17 13.61
C SER A 24 0.09 0.13 13.44
N THR A 25 0.79 0.43 14.54
CA THR A 25 2.25 0.67 14.52
C THR A 25 3.01 -0.51 13.92
N ALA A 26 2.61 -1.75 14.25
CA ALA A 26 3.26 -2.95 13.73
C ALA A 26 3.07 -3.09 12.21
N MET A 27 1.91 -2.68 11.68
CA MET A 27 1.68 -2.63 10.24
C MET A 27 2.62 -1.62 9.56
N GLY A 28 2.71 -0.39 10.06
CA GLY A 28 3.58 0.65 9.49
C GLY A 28 5.05 0.24 9.46
N VAL A 29 5.55 -0.36 10.56
CA VAL A 29 6.91 -0.91 10.63
C VAL A 29 7.12 -1.96 9.56
N ARG A 30 6.20 -2.92 9.41
CA ARG A 30 6.35 -3.99 8.40
C ARG A 30 6.29 -3.47 6.98
N LEU A 31 5.40 -2.52 6.67
CA LEU A 31 5.35 -1.92 5.33
C LEU A 31 6.67 -1.26 4.97
N VAL A 32 7.21 -0.41 5.87
CA VAL A 32 8.48 0.28 5.62
C VAL A 32 9.63 -0.72 5.49
N HIS A 33 9.75 -1.69 6.39
CA HIS A 33 10.88 -2.63 6.36
C HIS A 33 10.86 -3.59 5.16
N ASN A 34 9.68 -4.02 4.69
CA ASN A 34 9.59 -5.00 3.60
C ASN A 34 9.58 -4.36 2.21
N LEU A 35 9.19 -3.08 2.09
CA LEU A 35 8.94 -2.44 0.80
C LEU A 35 9.89 -1.28 0.48
N THR A 36 10.87 -0.99 1.36
CA THR A 36 11.81 0.13 1.15
C THR A 36 13.22 -0.21 1.61
N HIS A 37 14.21 0.43 1.01
CA HIS A 37 15.63 0.41 1.35
C HIS A 37 16.06 1.68 2.11
N PRO A 38 17.23 1.69 2.77
CA PRO A 38 17.76 2.90 3.40
C PRO A 38 17.76 4.09 2.44
N CYS A 39 17.39 5.27 2.93
CA CYS A 39 17.27 6.52 2.17
C CYS A 39 16.15 6.58 1.12
N ASP A 40 15.34 5.51 0.93
CA ASP A 40 14.14 5.60 0.10
C ASP A 40 13.17 6.66 0.61
N LEU A 41 12.50 7.32 -0.33
CA LEU A 41 11.43 8.27 -0.04
C LEU A 41 10.10 7.53 0.14
N VAL A 42 9.42 7.82 1.26
CA VAL A 42 8.08 7.31 1.58
C VAL A 42 7.09 8.47 1.64
N VAL A 43 5.94 8.30 0.98
CA VAL A 43 4.81 9.25 1.04
C VAL A 43 3.71 8.65 1.89
N ASP A 44 3.33 9.37 2.94
CA ASP A 44 2.28 9.00 3.89
C ASP A 44 0.98 9.75 3.55
N LEU A 45 -0.02 9.02 3.07
CA LEU A 45 -1.39 9.51 2.84
C LEU A 45 -2.38 8.85 3.81
N THR A 46 -1.89 8.34 4.93
CA THR A 46 -2.69 7.62 5.92
C THR A 46 -3.15 8.53 7.05
N VAL A 47 -4.17 8.09 7.79
CA VAL A 47 -4.60 8.75 9.02
C VAL A 47 -3.91 8.09 10.20
N GLY A 48 -3.15 8.88 10.94
CA GLY A 48 -2.45 8.48 12.17
C GLY A 48 -0.92 8.60 12.08
N PRO A 49 -0.20 8.54 13.22
CA PRO A 49 1.25 8.76 13.28
C PRO A 49 2.10 7.51 12.96
N GLN A 50 1.50 6.37 12.66
CA GLN A 50 2.14 5.05 12.65
C GLN A 50 3.22 4.95 11.58
N LEU A 51 2.90 5.36 10.35
CA LEU A 51 3.84 5.26 9.24
C LEU A 51 4.96 6.29 9.37
N ALA A 52 4.65 7.53 9.72
CA ALA A 52 5.66 8.54 10.04
C ALA A 52 6.68 8.05 11.10
N ARG A 53 6.20 7.43 12.18
CA ARG A 53 7.07 6.82 13.21
C ARG A 53 7.94 5.69 12.64
N ALA A 54 7.37 4.83 11.81
CA ALA A 54 8.10 3.74 11.17
C ALA A 54 9.20 4.24 10.21
N VAL A 55 8.90 5.27 9.42
CA VAL A 55 9.87 5.94 8.53
C VAL A 55 11.06 6.49 9.33
N ILE A 56 10.79 7.23 10.41
CA ILE A 56 11.84 7.79 11.29
C ILE A 56 12.68 6.67 11.90
N ALA A 57 12.05 5.65 12.47
CA ALA A 57 12.74 4.53 13.10
C ALA A 57 13.63 3.76 12.10
N ALA A 58 13.16 3.60 10.86
CA ALA A 58 13.90 2.94 9.79
C ALA A 58 14.89 3.87 9.06
N ARG A 59 15.04 5.14 9.46
CA ARG A 59 15.91 6.13 8.79
C ARG A 59 15.59 6.28 7.29
N ARG A 60 14.30 6.34 6.94
CA ARG A 60 13.83 6.65 5.58
C ARG A 60 13.63 8.14 5.40
N ARG A 61 13.57 8.60 4.15
CA ARG A 61 13.14 9.96 3.83
C ARG A 61 11.62 9.99 3.79
N SER A 62 11.02 11.10 4.23
CA SER A 62 9.57 11.28 4.13
C SER A 62 9.22 12.69 3.70
N HIS A 63 8.17 12.78 2.88
CA HIS A 63 7.46 14.03 2.69
C HIS A 63 6.32 14.07 3.71
N LEU A 64 6.57 14.69 4.87
CA LEU A 64 5.59 14.92 5.93
C LEU A 64 4.86 16.28 5.80
N HIS A 65 4.98 16.96 4.65
CA HIS A 65 4.25 18.22 4.43
C HIS A 65 2.75 17.95 4.21
N PRO A 66 1.85 18.93 4.45
CA PRO A 66 0.42 18.78 4.22
C PRO A 66 0.16 18.62 2.72
N ALA A 67 0.35 17.38 2.23
CA ALA A 67 0.21 16.93 0.85
C ALA A 67 -1.23 17.04 0.33
N ARG A 68 -2.13 17.66 1.12
CA ARG A 68 -3.49 17.98 0.72
C ARG A 68 -3.56 19.17 -0.23
N LEU A 69 -2.54 20.04 -0.31
CA LEU A 69 -2.65 21.31 -1.04
C LEU A 69 -1.76 21.44 -2.28
N PHE A 70 -0.57 20.87 -2.31
CA PHE A 70 0.32 20.92 -3.47
C PHE A 70 1.02 19.57 -3.62
N GLY A 71 1.04 19.05 -4.85
CA GLY A 71 1.40 17.68 -5.18
C GLY A 71 2.62 17.13 -4.44
N TRP A 72 2.65 15.80 -4.29
CA TRP A 72 3.80 15.06 -3.78
C TRP A 72 5.04 15.65 -4.45
N GLY A 73 6.00 16.12 -3.64
CA GLY A 73 7.11 16.92 -4.14
C GLY A 73 7.81 16.34 -5.37
N PRO A 74 8.69 17.09 -6.04
CA PRO A 74 9.25 16.71 -7.33
C PRO A 74 10.02 15.37 -7.32
N GLU A 75 10.38 14.87 -6.14
CA GLU A 75 11.11 13.63 -5.99
C GLU A 75 10.19 12.39 -5.99
N PRO A 76 10.46 11.39 -6.84
CA PRO A 76 9.67 10.16 -6.89
C PRO A 76 9.94 9.28 -5.65
N ALA A 77 8.87 8.68 -5.12
CA ALA A 77 8.89 7.82 -3.95
C ALA A 77 9.13 6.35 -4.30
N ALA A 78 9.73 5.59 -3.39
CA ALA A 78 9.79 4.13 -3.47
C ALA A 78 8.48 3.49 -2.96
N LEU A 79 7.85 4.12 -1.97
CA LEU A 79 6.62 3.65 -1.35
C LEU A 79 5.64 4.81 -1.13
N ILE A 80 4.40 4.63 -1.58
CA ILE A 80 3.26 5.49 -1.24
C ILE A 80 2.28 4.63 -0.43
N VAL A 81 1.83 5.11 0.71
CA VAL A 81 0.88 4.37 1.55
C VAL A 81 -0.37 5.19 1.74
N ALA A 82 -1.55 4.60 1.50
CA ALA A 82 -2.82 5.30 1.55
C ALA A 82 -3.91 4.46 2.21
N GLY A 83 -4.75 5.11 3.02
CA GLY A 83 -6.04 4.54 3.43
C GLY A 83 -7.06 4.64 2.29
N TRP A 84 -8.03 3.75 2.30
CA TRP A 84 -9.14 3.75 1.34
C TRP A 84 -10.48 4.04 2.04
N PRO A 85 -11.40 4.79 1.41
CA PRO A 85 -11.26 5.46 0.12
C PRO A 85 -10.22 6.58 0.15
N PRO A 86 -9.62 6.93 -1.00
CA PRO A 86 -8.82 8.15 -1.07
C PRO A 86 -9.75 9.33 -0.79
N ASP A 87 -9.18 10.49 -0.40
CA ASP A 87 -9.91 11.77 -0.32
C ASP A 87 -10.60 12.10 -1.68
N ASP A 88 -11.21 13.29 -1.86
CA ASP A 88 -12.09 13.74 -2.98
C ASP A 88 -11.59 13.59 -4.45
N THR A 89 -10.52 12.83 -4.70
CA THR A 89 -10.11 12.37 -6.02
C THR A 89 -10.80 11.06 -6.42
N SER A 90 -11.19 10.96 -7.69
CA SER A 90 -11.58 9.67 -8.29
C SER A 90 -10.49 8.57 -8.11
N PRO A 91 -10.86 7.29 -7.89
CA PRO A 91 -9.93 6.16 -7.83
C PRO A 91 -8.87 6.13 -8.93
N ARG A 92 -9.29 6.36 -10.18
CA ARG A 92 -8.40 6.39 -11.34
C ARG A 92 -7.41 7.56 -11.27
N GLY A 93 -7.88 8.74 -10.89
CA GLY A 93 -7.03 9.94 -10.74
C GLY A 93 -6.01 9.77 -9.63
N PHE A 94 -6.41 9.15 -8.52
CA PHE A 94 -5.52 8.81 -7.41
C PHE A 94 -4.39 7.88 -7.89
N PHE A 95 -4.71 6.76 -8.54
CA PHE A 95 -3.69 5.83 -9.01
C PHE A 95 -2.82 6.37 -10.16
N ALA A 96 -3.37 7.25 -11.00
CA ALA A 96 -2.57 7.94 -12.02
C ALA A 96 -1.48 8.81 -11.37
N ARG A 97 -1.84 9.57 -10.32
CA ARG A 97 -0.85 10.31 -9.53
C ARG A 97 0.15 9.37 -8.88
N CYS A 98 -0.31 8.27 -8.27
CA CYS A 98 0.55 7.23 -7.67
C CYS A 98 1.63 6.80 -8.65
N ARG A 99 1.24 6.39 -9.84
CA ARG A 99 2.17 5.95 -10.88
C ARG A 99 3.18 7.02 -11.26
N THR A 100 2.76 8.29 -11.41
CA THR A 100 3.68 9.38 -11.76
C THR A 100 4.66 9.71 -10.64
N GLY A 101 4.25 9.55 -9.38
CA GLY A 101 5.05 9.85 -8.21
C GLY A 101 5.93 8.71 -7.71
N LEU A 102 5.93 7.54 -8.37
CA LEU A 102 6.75 6.39 -8.00
C LEU A 102 8.00 6.29 -8.86
N VAL A 103 9.12 5.88 -8.26
CA VAL A 103 10.27 5.36 -9.03
C VAL A 103 9.88 4.09 -9.78
N PRO A 104 10.55 3.72 -10.89
CA PRO A 104 10.40 2.39 -11.49
C PRO A 104 10.65 1.29 -10.46
N GLY A 105 9.74 0.31 -10.37
CA GLY A 105 9.77 -0.74 -9.33
C GLY A 105 9.20 -0.32 -7.96
N GLY A 106 8.92 0.97 -7.74
CA GLY A 106 8.24 1.45 -6.54
C GLY A 106 6.80 0.95 -6.43
N CYS A 107 6.20 1.07 -5.25
CA CYS A 107 4.86 0.55 -4.99
C CYS A 107 3.94 1.47 -4.19
N VAL A 108 2.64 1.25 -4.38
CA VAL A 108 1.55 1.79 -3.56
C VAL A 108 1.07 0.67 -2.65
N ALA A 109 1.00 0.92 -1.36
CA ALA A 109 0.30 0.07 -0.39
C ALA A 109 -1.05 0.74 -0.04
N VAL A 110 -2.15 0.11 -0.43
CA VAL A 110 -3.51 0.60 -0.17
C VAL A 110 -4.13 -0.21 0.96
N LEU A 111 -4.50 0.46 2.05
CA LEU A 111 -5.14 -0.15 3.21
C LEU A 111 -6.66 -0.05 3.12
N LEU A 112 -7.32 -1.20 3.19
CA LEU A 112 -8.77 -1.36 3.09
C LEU A 112 -9.28 -1.98 4.40
N PRO A 113 -10.41 -1.49 4.96
CA PRO A 113 -11.09 -2.24 6.00
C PRO A 113 -11.56 -3.59 5.44
N HIS A 114 -11.34 -4.66 6.20
CA HIS A 114 -11.79 -5.99 5.81
C HIS A 114 -13.30 -6.13 5.98
N GLY A 115 -13.96 -6.90 5.10
CA GLY A 115 -15.37 -7.26 5.22
C GLY A 115 -16.19 -7.08 3.95
N ASP A 116 -15.72 -6.24 3.02
CA ASP A 116 -16.30 -6.13 1.67
C ASP A 116 -15.43 -6.91 0.68
N VAL A 117 -15.99 -7.97 0.11
CA VAL A 117 -15.29 -8.85 -0.84
C VAL A 117 -15.15 -8.24 -2.24
N THR A 118 -15.94 -7.22 -2.57
CA THR A 118 -15.90 -6.53 -3.86
C THR A 118 -14.91 -5.37 -3.85
N LEU A 119 -14.74 -4.72 -2.70
CA LEU A 119 -13.89 -3.56 -2.55
C LEU A 119 -12.43 -3.78 -3.01
N PRO A 120 -11.72 -4.86 -2.63
CA PRO A 120 -10.37 -5.11 -3.15
C PRO A 120 -10.34 -5.25 -4.67
N VAL A 121 -11.36 -5.88 -5.27
CA VAL A 121 -11.44 -6.10 -6.72
C VAL A 121 -11.57 -4.77 -7.45
N ASP A 122 -12.45 -3.88 -6.98
CA ASP A 122 -12.65 -2.57 -7.59
C ASP A 122 -11.39 -1.70 -7.53
N VAL A 123 -10.67 -1.76 -6.39
CA VAL A 123 -9.39 -1.06 -6.21
C VAL A 123 -8.34 -1.59 -7.18
N VAL A 124 -8.22 -2.92 -7.33
CA VAL A 124 -7.29 -3.54 -8.29
C VAL A 124 -7.64 -3.13 -9.73
N ILE A 125 -8.93 -3.13 -10.11
CA ILE A 125 -9.36 -2.69 -11.43
C ILE A 125 -9.00 -1.23 -11.68
N ALA A 126 -9.25 -0.35 -10.71
CA ALA A 126 -8.90 1.07 -10.81
C ALA A 126 -7.38 1.28 -10.96
N ALA A 127 -6.57 0.55 -10.20
CA ALA A 127 -5.11 0.61 -10.28
C ALA A 127 -4.57 0.08 -11.61
N LYS A 128 -5.08 -1.06 -12.10
CA LYS A 128 -4.72 -1.63 -13.41
C LYS A 128 -5.05 -0.66 -14.54
N ARG A 129 -6.22 0.00 -14.50
CA ARG A 129 -6.61 1.05 -15.46
C ARG A 129 -5.70 2.28 -15.44
N ALA A 130 -4.98 2.53 -14.34
CA ALA A 130 -3.98 3.59 -14.23
C ALA A 130 -2.57 3.14 -14.65
N GLY A 131 -2.38 1.84 -14.97
CA GLY A 131 -1.10 1.27 -15.39
C GLY A 131 -0.21 0.79 -14.24
N LEU A 132 -0.77 0.47 -13.08
CA LEU A 132 -0.08 -0.24 -12.00
C LEU A 132 -0.35 -1.74 -12.08
N ALA A 133 0.64 -2.56 -11.74
CA ALA A 133 0.50 -4.01 -11.63
C ALA A 133 0.15 -4.42 -10.19
N TYR A 134 -0.72 -5.42 -10.03
CA TYR A 134 -1.07 -5.94 -8.70
C TYR A 134 -0.09 -7.03 -8.29
N LEU A 135 0.71 -6.75 -7.26
CA LEU A 135 1.87 -7.56 -6.90
C LEU A 135 1.59 -8.53 -5.75
N GLN A 136 0.84 -8.09 -4.73
CA GLN A 136 0.61 -8.87 -3.52
C GLN A 136 -0.67 -8.43 -2.81
N HIS A 137 -1.36 -9.40 -2.21
CA HIS A 137 -2.38 -9.16 -1.19
C HIS A 137 -1.79 -9.47 0.18
N ILE A 138 -1.85 -8.53 1.11
CA ILE A 138 -1.53 -8.79 2.50
C ILE A 138 -2.83 -8.75 3.31
N VAL A 139 -3.05 -9.78 4.10
CA VAL A 139 -4.22 -9.91 4.98
C VAL A 139 -3.73 -9.71 6.41
N ALA A 140 -4.08 -8.58 7.01
CA ALA A 140 -3.76 -8.28 8.39
C ALA A 140 -4.78 -8.94 9.32
N ALA A 141 -4.29 -9.87 10.13
CA ALA A 141 -5.10 -10.56 11.11
C ALA A 141 -4.63 -10.20 12.51
N GLY A 142 -5.59 -10.11 13.42
CA GLY A 142 -5.37 -10.00 14.86
C GLY A 142 -4.64 -11.23 15.42
N GLN A 143 -4.67 -11.39 16.75
CA GLN A 143 -3.95 -12.47 17.42
C GLN A 143 -4.20 -13.83 16.77
N ALA A 144 -3.14 -14.64 16.68
CA ALA A 144 -3.20 -15.99 16.14
C ALA A 144 -4.31 -16.81 16.83
N PRO A 145 -5.01 -17.69 16.10
CA PRO A 145 -6.08 -18.50 16.66
C PRO A 145 -5.61 -19.21 17.94
N ARG A 146 -6.34 -19.03 19.05
CA ARG A 146 -6.03 -19.74 20.29
C ARG A 146 -6.40 -21.20 20.14
N ARG A 147 -5.55 -22.10 20.65
CA ARG A 147 -5.79 -23.55 20.62
C ARG A 147 -7.15 -23.87 21.25
N GLY A 148 -8.08 -24.43 20.48
CA GLY A 148 -9.45 -24.75 20.94
C GLY A 148 -10.54 -23.75 20.52
N GLN A 149 -10.20 -22.60 19.91
CA GLN A 149 -11.16 -21.74 19.22
C GLN A 149 -11.25 -22.08 17.73
N ARG A 150 -12.38 -21.73 17.12
CA ARG A 150 -12.60 -21.83 15.66
C ARG A 150 -11.38 -21.22 14.95
N THR A 151 -10.84 -21.92 13.96
CA THR A 151 -9.64 -21.58 13.18
C THR A 151 -9.84 -20.38 12.23
N GLN A 152 -10.75 -19.46 12.59
CA GLN A 152 -11.03 -18.28 11.79
C GLN A 152 -10.02 -17.20 12.16
N LEU A 153 -9.27 -16.74 11.16
CA LEU A 153 -8.41 -15.58 11.30
C LEU A 153 -9.29 -14.35 11.52
N ASP A 154 -9.00 -13.58 12.56
CA ASP A 154 -9.65 -12.31 12.84
C ASP A 154 -9.05 -11.22 11.94
N ILE A 155 -9.45 -11.24 10.66
CA ILE A 155 -8.93 -10.33 9.65
C ILE A 155 -9.61 -8.98 9.80
N HIS A 156 -8.81 -7.93 9.93
CA HIS A 156 -9.31 -6.56 10.11
C HIS A 156 -8.91 -5.60 8.97
N THR A 157 -7.85 -5.91 8.21
CA THR A 157 -7.36 -5.02 7.16
C THR A 157 -6.80 -5.80 5.99
N ASP A 158 -7.20 -5.44 4.78
CA ASP A 158 -6.56 -5.87 3.54
C ASP A 158 -5.57 -4.80 3.10
N VAL A 159 -4.37 -5.19 2.69
CA VAL A 159 -3.38 -4.30 2.10
C VAL A 159 -3.03 -4.78 0.71
N LEU A 160 -3.35 -3.97 -0.29
CA LEU A 160 -3.04 -4.26 -1.69
C LEU A 160 -1.73 -3.58 -2.07
N ILE A 161 -0.78 -4.37 -2.56
CA ILE A 161 0.50 -3.87 -3.07
C ILE A 161 0.41 -3.76 -4.59
N LEU A 162 0.56 -2.53 -5.09
CA LEU A 162 0.45 -2.19 -6.50
C LEU A 162 1.77 -1.56 -6.95
N THR A 163 2.42 -2.07 -7.99
CA THR A 163 3.76 -1.61 -8.41
C THR A 163 3.74 -0.90 -9.75
N ARG A 164 4.62 0.10 -9.88
CA ARG A 164 4.99 0.68 -11.18
C ARG A 164 6.03 -0.25 -11.81
N SER A 165 5.77 -0.77 -13.00
CA SER A 165 6.72 -1.61 -13.74
C SER A 165 8.10 -0.95 -13.82
N ALA A 166 9.15 -1.74 -13.58
CA ALA A 166 10.53 -1.30 -13.68
C ALA A 166 10.99 -1.09 -15.14
N THR A 167 10.33 -1.75 -16.09
CA THR A 167 10.54 -1.57 -17.52
C THR A 167 9.71 -0.40 -18.04
N ASP A 168 10.38 0.67 -18.45
CA ASP A 168 9.79 1.65 -19.36
C ASP A 168 9.56 0.98 -20.72
N PRO A 169 8.42 1.16 -21.40
CA PRO A 169 8.21 0.64 -22.75
C PRO A 169 8.95 1.47 -23.82
N GLY A 170 10.14 1.99 -23.52
CA GLY A 170 10.89 2.90 -24.38
C GLY A 170 12.33 2.43 -24.56
N GLY A 171 12.56 1.62 -25.59
CA GLY A 171 13.90 1.16 -25.95
C GLY A 171 13.86 -0.01 -26.93
N GLY A 172 13.32 0.22 -28.12
CA GLY A 172 13.27 -0.75 -29.21
C GLY A 172 13.09 -0.06 -30.55
N ASP A 173 14.24 0.16 -31.19
CA ASP A 173 14.52 0.30 -32.63
C ASP A 173 14.03 1.53 -33.42
N GLY A 174 15.03 2.30 -33.85
CA GLY A 174 15.08 3.17 -35.02
C GLY A 174 16.53 3.34 -35.44
#